data_AF-A0A920SMS7-F1
#
_entry.id   AF-A0A920SMS7-F1
#
_cell.length_a   1.000
_cell.length_b   1.000
_cell.length_c   1.000
_cell.angle_alpha   90.00
_cell.angle_beta   90.00
_cell.angle_gamma   90.00
#
_symmetry.space_group_name_H-M   'P 1'
#
loop_
_entity.id
_entity.type
_entity.pdbx_description
1 polymer ?
#
loop_
_entity_poly.entity_id
_entity_poly.type
_entity_poly.pdbx_seq_one_letter_code
_entity_poly.pdbx_strand_id
1 'polypeptide(L)' 'MKYREAGVDLDAAERSVQSLGKLVQSTADACTLSEIGSFGGSIRSPEMW' A
#
# COMPACT_ATOMS: atom_id res chain seq x y z
N MET A 1 10.47 22.22 -1.70
CA MET A 1 10.30 21.40 -0.49
C MET A 1 10.83 20.01 -0.78
N LYS A 2 12.04 19.66 -0.32
CA LYS A 2 12.49 18.27 -0.40
C LYS A 2 11.92 17.55 0.80
N TYR A 3 11.28 16.40 0.61
CA TYR A 3 10.69 15.60 1.70
C TYR A 3 11.68 15.30 2.84
N ARG A 4 12.97 15.27 2.50
CA ARG A 4 14.11 15.11 3.43
C ARG A 4 14.26 16.23 4.46
N GLU A 5 13.72 17.41 4.18
CA GLU A 5 13.74 18.58 5.09
C GLU A 5 12.64 18.49 6.17
N ALA A 6 11.64 17.61 5.98
CA ALA A 6 10.56 17.40 6.94
C ALA A 6 10.94 16.46 8.10
N GLY A 7 12.18 15.96 8.15
CA GLY A 7 12.64 15.02 9.17
C GLY A 7 12.08 13.61 9.05
N VAL A 8 11.45 13.27 7.91
CA VAL A 8 10.88 11.96 7.64
C VAL A 8 11.96 11.02 7.11
N ASP A 9 12.15 9.87 7.78
CA ASP A 9 13.02 8.78 7.33
C ASP A 9 12.30 7.93 6.28
N LEU A 10 12.56 8.24 5.02
CA LEU A 10 12.00 7.53 3.86
C LEU A 10 12.51 6.09 3.77
N ASP A 11 13.74 5.82 4.19
CA ASP A 11 14.33 4.47 4.13
C ASP A 11 13.71 3.56 5.21
N ALA A 12 13.40 4.11 6.39
CA ALA A 12 12.60 3.40 7.39
C ALA A 12 11.17 3.12 6.91
N ALA A 13 10.55 4.07 6.22
CA ALA A 13 9.22 3.88 5.64
C ALA A 13 9.23 2.76 4.58
N GLU A 14 10.17 2.80 3.64
CA GLU A 14 10.33 1.80 2.58
C GLU A 14 10.53 0.39 3.16
N ARG A 15 11.44 0.24 4.14
CA ARG A 15 11.67 -1.05 4.81
C ARG A 15 10.42 -1.58 5.50
N SER A 16 9.65 -0.69 6.13
CA SER A 16 8.42 -1.06 6.81
C SER A 16 7.38 -1.57 5.80
N VAL A 17 7.18 -0.86 4.68
CA VAL A 17 6.28 -1.26 3.60
C VAL A 17 6.68 -2.62 3.03
N GLN A 18 7.97 -2.83 2.74
CA GLN A 18 8.48 -4.10 2.23
C GLN A 18 8.28 -5.25 3.22
N SER A 19 8.48 -5.01 4.53
CA SER A 19 8.30 -6.02 5.57
C SER A 19 6.84 -6.45 5.72
N LEU A 20 5.90 -5.51 5.58
CA LEU A 20 4.47 -5.75 5.70
C LEU A 20 3.83 -6.29 4.42
N GLY A 21 4.49 -6.12 3.27
CA GLY A 21 3.93 -6.41 1.95
C GLY A 21 3.31 -7.81 1.83
N LYS A 22 4.05 -8.85 2.26
CA LYS A 22 3.55 -10.24 2.20
C LYS A 22 2.35 -10.48 3.11
N LEU A 23 2.35 -9.87 4.30
CA LEU A 23 1.23 -10.00 5.25
C LEU A 23 -0.02 -9.33 4.68
N VAL A 24 0.11 -8.12 4.15
CA VAL A 24 -0.99 -7.40 3.50
C VAL A 24 -1.51 -8.17 2.30
N GLN A 25 -0.62 -8.68 1.45
CA GLN A 25 -1.00 -9.47 0.27
C GLN A 25 -1.72 -10.78 0.66
N SER A 26 -1.40 -11.38 1.81
CA SER A 26 -2.11 -12.57 2.31
C SER A 26 -3.59 -12.33 2.66
N THR A 27 -3.97 -11.06 2.85
CA THR A 27 -5.36 -10.65 3.10
C THR A 27 -6.12 -10.24 1.84
N ALA A 28 -5.46 -10.24 0.68
CA ALA A 28 -6.11 -9.90 -0.59
C ALA A 28 -7.16 -10.95 -0.97
N ASP A 29 -8.27 -10.48 -1.51
CA ASP A 29 -9.38 -11.31 -1.98
C ASP A 29 -9.66 -11.11 -3.47
N ALA A 30 -10.70 -11.77 -3.98
CA ALA A 30 -11.09 -11.69 -5.39
C ALA A 30 -11.50 -10.28 -5.86
N CYS A 31 -11.79 -9.37 -4.93
CA CYS A 31 -12.17 -7.99 -5.23
C CYS A 31 -10.98 -7.02 -5.13
N THR A 32 -9.84 -7.46 -4.60
CA THR A 32 -8.64 -6.63 -4.45
C THR A 32 -7.96 -6.45 -5.81
N LEU A 33 -7.83 -5.19 -6.27
CA LEU A 33 -7.33 -4.87 -7.61
C LEU A 33 -5.94 -4.22 -7.62
N SER A 34 -5.38 -3.90 -6.46
CA SER A 34 -4.11 -3.20 -6.31
C SER A 34 -3.30 -3.73 -5.15
N GLU A 35 -1.99 -3.52 -5.20
CA GLU A 35 -1.07 -3.90 -4.13
C GLU A 35 -0.63 -2.68 -3.30
N ILE A 36 -0.18 -2.95 -2.07
CA ILE A 36 0.45 -1.93 -1.21
C ILE A 36 1.66 -1.30 -1.91
N GLY A 37 1.79 0.03 -1.83
CA GLY A 37 2.80 0.79 -2.58
C GLY A 37 2.30 1.34 -3.92
N SER A 38 1.10 0.93 -4.36
CA SER A 38 0.38 1.63 -5.44
C SER A 38 -0.02 3.05 -5.00
N PHE A 39 -0.36 3.91 -5.96
CA PHE A 39 -0.82 5.28 -5.69
C PHE A 39 -1.99 5.33 -4.68
N GLY A 40 -2.87 4.32 -4.68
CA GLY A 40 -3.91 4.09 -3.69
C GLY A 40 -4.48 2.68 -3.79
N GLY A 41 -5.29 2.28 -2.80
CA GLY A 41 -5.99 1.00 -2.80
C GLY A 41 -7.20 1.00 -3.74
N SER A 42 -7.31 -0.02 -4.58
CA SER A 42 -8.43 -0.24 -5.50
C SER A 42 -9.13 -1.56 -5.17
N ILE A 43 -10.44 -1.47 -5.02
CA ILE A 43 -11.34 -2.60 -4.75
C ILE A 43 -12.43 -2.58 -5.82
N ARG A 44 -12.78 -3.76 -6.33
CA ARG A 44 -13.99 -3.93 -7.12
C ARG A 44 -15.20 -3.77 -6.21
N SER A 45 -16.08 -2.84 -6.53
CA SER A 45 -17.41 -2.80 -5.90
C SER A 45 -18.18 -4.07 -6.30
N PRO A 46 -18.89 -4.73 -5.37
CA PRO A 46 -19.92 -5.68 -5.75
C PRO A 46 -20.85 -5.00 -6.75
N GLU A 47 -21.19 -5.71 -7.82
CA GLU A 47 -22.22 -5.28 -8.76
C GLU A 47 -23.52 -5.12 -7.98
N MET A 48 -23.90 -3.87 -7.72
CA MET A 48 -25.23 -3.55 -7.19
C MET A 48 -26.17 -3.54 -8.39
N TRP A 49 -27.16 -4.43 -8.34
CA TRP A 49 -28.28 -4.50 -9.26
C TRP A 49 -29.09 -3.21 -9.24
#